data_AF-A0A161TI78-F1
#
_entry.id   AF-A0A161TI78-F1
#
_cell.length_a   1.000
_cell.length_b   1.000
_cell.length_c   1.000
_cell.angle_alpha   90.00
_cell.angle_beta   90.00
_cell.angle_gamma   90.00
#
_symmetry.space_group_name_H-M   'P 1'
#
loop_
_entity.id
_entity.type
_entity.pdbx_description
1 polymer ?
#
loop_
_entity_poly.entity_id
_entity_poly.type
_entity_poly.pdbx_seq_one_letter_code
_entity_poly.pdbx_strand_id
1 'polypeptide(L)'
;EGAKLNNVSDYAEYWKINFESSTFETDIEELWKQIEPLYKELHAYVRMKLNQKYGDEVVRQDGPIPAHLLGNMWAQTWSNIYDLLVPYPEKKTVDVTEKMLEQNYTANQMFKLAESFFTSINLSAMPESFWEKSIIVKPEGVELVCHASAWDFYDSKDFRIKMCTRITMEDLFTVHHEMGHVQYFIQYKDQPHVYKEGANSGFHEAIGDVISLSVQTTKHLKEIGLLESDKEDKEQVINFLLFTALDKLAFLPFGFLVDQYRWKIFKGDIISENYNCEWWKLREKYQGLEPPVDRSEEDFDAGAKYHVIADVPYIRYFVSFIIQFQFHRALCEKANQFNSNDPTLQPLHQCDIYKSHEAGNLLGKVLQMGSSKPWPDAMEVFTGQRKMDASALVQFFTPLYDWLKEQNQKNGVFVGWKPTTKRCE
;
A
#
# COMPACT_ATOMS: atom_id res chain seq x y z
N GLU A 1 18.81 9.54 -22.62
CA GLU A 1 19.94 8.96 -23.39
C GLU A 1 20.17 7.49 -23.08
N GLY A 2 20.35 7.10 -21.80
CA GLY A 2 20.56 5.69 -21.41
C GLY A 2 19.51 4.72 -21.96
N ALA A 3 18.23 5.09 -21.97
CA ALA A 3 17.16 4.31 -22.59
C ALA A 3 17.42 4.01 -24.09
N LYS A 4 17.82 5.05 -24.87
CA LYS A 4 18.11 4.91 -26.29
C LYS A 4 19.32 4.00 -26.56
N LEU A 5 20.33 4.04 -25.69
CA LEU A 5 21.49 3.14 -25.76
C LEU A 5 21.11 1.66 -25.49
N ASN A 6 19.98 1.41 -24.82
CA ASN A 6 19.41 0.09 -24.61
C ASN A 6 18.36 -0.30 -25.67
N ASN A 7 18.31 0.41 -26.80
CA ASN A 7 17.36 0.17 -27.90
C ASN A 7 15.88 0.27 -27.52
N VAL A 8 15.54 1.09 -26.52
CA VAL A 8 14.15 1.47 -26.21
C VAL A 8 13.91 2.95 -26.50
N SER A 9 12.66 3.30 -26.79
CA SER A 9 12.26 4.61 -27.31
C SER A 9 12.52 5.75 -26.31
N ASP A 10 12.16 5.51 -25.05
CA ASP A 10 12.25 6.47 -23.96
C ASP A 10 12.45 5.78 -22.61
N TYR A 11 12.62 6.59 -21.57
CA TYR A 11 12.88 6.08 -20.22
C TYR A 11 11.63 5.49 -19.56
N ALA A 12 10.42 5.83 -20.03
CA ALA A 12 9.20 5.18 -19.58
C ALA A 12 9.15 3.73 -20.08
N GLU A 13 9.47 3.48 -21.35
CA GLU A 13 9.58 2.12 -21.90
C GLU A 13 10.60 1.31 -21.09
N TYR A 14 11.77 1.88 -20.80
CA TYR A 14 12.81 1.21 -20.01
C TYR A 14 12.29 0.74 -18.64
N TRP A 15 11.57 1.60 -17.89
CA TRP A 15 10.98 1.20 -16.60
C TRP A 15 9.88 0.15 -16.71
N LYS A 16 9.13 0.15 -17.81
CA LYS A 16 8.01 -0.79 -18.02
C LYS A 16 8.45 -2.18 -18.45
N ILE A 17 9.72 -2.38 -18.86
CA ILE A 17 10.27 -3.71 -19.19
C ILE A 17 10.01 -4.72 -18.05
N ASN A 18 10.13 -4.26 -16.80
CA ASN A 18 9.92 -5.09 -15.61
C ASN A 18 8.49 -5.67 -15.49
N PHE A 19 7.52 -5.15 -16.24
CA PHE A 19 6.14 -5.65 -16.26
C PHE A 19 5.82 -6.52 -17.47
N GLU A 20 6.76 -6.76 -18.39
CA GLU A 20 6.63 -7.72 -19.50
C GLU A 20 5.30 -7.61 -20.29
N SER A 21 4.73 -6.41 -20.38
CA SER A 21 3.42 -6.17 -21.00
C SER A 21 3.49 -4.97 -21.94
N SER A 22 3.10 -5.19 -23.19
CA SER A 22 2.98 -4.12 -24.20
C SER A 22 1.76 -3.23 -23.97
N THR A 23 0.77 -3.70 -23.21
CA THR A 23 -0.47 -2.97 -22.87
C THR A 23 -0.46 -2.39 -21.46
N PHE A 24 0.70 -2.43 -20.78
CA PHE A 24 0.78 -2.11 -19.35
C PHE A 24 0.12 -0.78 -18.96
N GLU A 25 0.32 0.30 -19.74
CA GLU A 25 -0.31 1.60 -19.47
C GLU A 25 -1.84 1.57 -19.57
N THR A 26 -2.39 0.77 -20.49
CA THR A 26 -3.84 0.57 -20.60
C THR A 26 -4.34 -0.31 -19.46
N ASP A 27 -3.61 -1.38 -19.12
CA ASP A 27 -3.97 -2.31 -18.05
C ASP A 27 -4.10 -1.57 -16.70
N ILE A 28 -3.15 -0.71 -16.35
CA ILE A 28 -3.21 0.07 -15.09
C ILE A 28 -4.33 1.12 -15.07
N GLU A 29 -4.68 1.72 -16.22
CA GLU A 29 -5.81 2.66 -16.32
C GLU A 29 -7.15 1.92 -16.18
N GLU A 30 -7.25 0.69 -16.70
CA GLU A 30 -8.40 -0.19 -16.47
C GLU A 30 -8.53 -0.61 -15.00
N LEU A 31 -7.41 -0.90 -14.33
CA LEU A 31 -7.41 -1.16 -12.89
C LEU A 31 -7.90 0.07 -12.11
N TRP A 32 -7.40 1.27 -12.43
CA TRP A 32 -7.88 2.50 -11.78
C TRP A 32 -9.40 2.68 -11.93
N LYS A 33 -9.95 2.45 -13.12
CA LYS A 33 -11.40 2.55 -13.37
C LYS A 33 -12.25 1.59 -12.53
N GLN A 34 -11.72 0.42 -12.17
CA GLN A 34 -12.41 -0.52 -11.28
C GLN A 34 -12.52 0.02 -9.84
N ILE A 35 -11.55 0.83 -9.42
CA ILE A 35 -11.42 1.36 -8.06
C ILE A 35 -12.04 2.75 -7.93
N GLU A 36 -12.05 3.53 -9.01
CA GLU A 36 -12.49 4.92 -9.05
C GLU A 36 -13.85 5.19 -8.37
N PRO A 37 -14.91 4.36 -8.53
CA PRO A 37 -16.19 4.60 -7.85
C PRO A 37 -16.06 4.57 -6.33
N LEU A 38 -15.33 3.59 -5.79
CA LEU A 38 -15.09 3.46 -4.36
C LEU A 38 -14.23 4.62 -3.84
N TYR A 39 -13.18 5.01 -4.58
CA TYR A 39 -12.37 6.17 -4.22
C TYR A 39 -13.20 7.47 -4.17
N LYS A 40 -14.10 7.68 -5.13
CA LYS A 40 -14.95 8.88 -5.18
C LYS A 40 -15.90 8.99 -3.98
N GLU A 41 -16.45 7.88 -3.50
CA GLU A 41 -17.26 7.88 -2.27
C GLU A 41 -16.42 8.18 -1.03
N LEU A 42 -15.20 7.64 -0.94
CA LEU A 42 -14.26 7.96 0.15
C LEU A 42 -13.89 9.46 0.12
N HIS A 43 -13.51 9.98 -1.05
CA HIS A 43 -13.16 11.39 -1.25
C HIS A 43 -14.31 12.32 -0.84
N ALA A 44 -15.53 12.03 -1.28
CA ALA A 44 -16.72 12.80 -0.93
C ALA A 44 -16.96 12.84 0.58
N TYR A 45 -16.86 11.70 1.26
CA TYR A 45 -17.00 11.61 2.72
C TYR A 45 -15.94 12.43 3.45
N VAL A 46 -14.66 12.29 3.04
CA VAL A 46 -13.55 13.03 3.64
C VAL A 46 -13.71 14.53 3.41
N ARG A 47 -14.08 14.95 2.20
CA ARG A 47 -14.35 16.36 1.90
C ARG A 47 -15.48 16.92 2.74
N MET A 48 -16.58 16.19 2.89
CA MET A 48 -17.69 16.59 3.76
C MET A 48 -17.21 16.81 5.20
N LYS A 49 -16.44 15.87 5.77
CA LYS A 49 -15.91 15.99 7.14
C LYS A 49 -14.96 17.17 7.30
N LEU A 50 -14.07 17.39 6.34
CA LEU A 50 -13.16 18.54 6.35
C LEU A 50 -13.92 19.85 6.21
N ASN A 51 -14.94 19.91 5.35
CA ASN A 51 -15.82 21.07 5.23
C ASN A 51 -16.59 21.35 6.53
N GLN A 52 -17.14 20.34 7.20
CA GLN A 52 -17.78 20.50 8.51
C GLN A 52 -16.82 21.07 9.57
N LYS A 53 -15.52 20.76 9.47
CA LYS A 53 -14.49 21.22 10.40
C LYS A 53 -13.98 22.62 10.09
N TYR A 54 -13.72 22.93 8.81
CA TYR A 54 -12.99 24.12 8.36
C TYR A 54 -13.86 25.16 7.63
N GLY A 55 -15.09 24.81 7.24
CA GLY A 55 -16.04 25.69 6.56
C GLY A 55 -15.89 25.76 5.04
N ASP A 56 -16.92 26.33 4.38
CA ASP A 56 -17.04 26.42 2.91
C ASP A 56 -15.95 27.28 2.26
N GLU A 57 -15.42 28.27 2.99
CA GLU A 57 -14.35 29.16 2.50
C GLU A 57 -13.00 28.41 2.36
N VAL A 58 -12.79 27.38 3.17
CA VAL A 58 -11.55 26.60 3.18
C VAL A 58 -11.69 25.33 2.33
N VAL A 59 -12.81 24.62 2.45
CA VAL A 59 -13.06 23.37 1.73
C VAL A 59 -14.39 23.48 1.01
N ARG A 60 -14.36 23.66 -0.31
CA ARG A 60 -15.59 23.72 -1.12
C ARG A 60 -16.30 22.37 -1.09
N GLN A 61 -17.63 22.36 -0.97
CA GLN A 61 -18.44 21.13 -0.93
C GLN A 61 -18.43 20.33 -2.23
N ASP A 62 -18.11 20.98 -3.36
CA ASP A 62 -18.11 20.38 -4.70
C ASP A 62 -16.76 20.42 -5.41
N GLY A 63 -15.71 20.95 -4.77
CA GLY A 63 -14.39 21.15 -5.36
C GLY A 63 -13.35 20.09 -4.94
N PRO A 64 -12.12 20.20 -5.43
CA PRO A 64 -11.00 19.40 -4.95
C PRO A 64 -10.71 19.68 -3.46
N ILE A 65 -10.12 18.72 -2.75
CA ILE A 65 -9.71 18.92 -1.35
C ILE A 65 -8.34 19.64 -1.34
N PRO A 66 -8.15 20.72 -0.57
CA PRO A 66 -6.84 21.33 -0.39
C PRO A 66 -5.85 20.34 0.24
N ALA A 67 -4.77 20.01 -0.49
CA ALA A 67 -3.88 18.90 -0.14
C ALA A 67 -3.26 19.00 1.27
N HIS A 68 -2.97 20.22 1.73
CA HIS A 68 -2.37 20.46 3.04
C HIS A 68 -3.23 20.04 4.25
N LEU A 69 -4.52 19.74 4.06
CA LEU A 69 -5.44 19.36 5.15
C LEU A 69 -5.46 17.85 5.43
N LEU A 70 -4.72 17.05 4.66
CA LEU A 70 -4.82 15.59 4.68
C LEU A 70 -3.76 14.91 5.56
N GLY A 71 -3.11 15.67 6.45
CA GLY A 71 -2.18 15.13 7.46
C GLY A 71 -0.90 14.52 6.90
N ASN A 72 -0.61 14.71 5.61
CA ASN A 72 0.59 14.21 4.95
C ASN A 72 1.11 15.26 3.98
N MET A 73 2.43 15.49 3.94
CA MET A 73 3.07 16.52 3.10
C MET A 73 2.67 16.43 1.61
N TRP A 74 2.48 15.21 1.11
CA TRP A 74 2.09 14.95 -0.27
C TRP A 74 0.61 14.56 -0.42
N ALA A 75 -0.15 14.51 0.68
CA ALA A 75 -1.52 13.96 0.72
C ALA A 75 -1.63 12.58 0.03
N GLN A 76 -0.58 11.76 0.15
CA GLN A 76 -0.55 10.42 -0.44
C GLN A 76 -1.35 9.41 0.39
N THR A 77 -1.43 9.62 1.70
CA THR A 77 -2.24 8.84 2.65
C THR A 77 -2.90 9.81 3.60
N TRP A 78 -4.10 9.46 4.09
CA TRP A 78 -4.96 10.36 4.86
C TRP A 78 -5.27 9.80 6.26
N SER A 79 -4.60 8.71 6.67
CA SER A 79 -4.77 8.07 7.98
C SER A 79 -4.41 9.00 9.15
N ASN A 80 -3.50 9.96 8.95
CA ASN A 80 -3.11 10.94 9.98
C ASN A 80 -4.22 11.91 10.41
N ILE A 81 -5.33 11.99 9.68
CA ILE A 81 -6.50 12.81 10.05
C ILE A 81 -7.70 11.95 10.47
N TYR A 82 -7.47 10.67 10.78
CA TYR A 82 -8.54 9.72 11.11
C TYR A 82 -9.47 10.19 12.23
N ASP A 83 -8.93 10.87 13.26
CA ASP A 83 -9.71 11.40 14.37
C ASP A 83 -10.80 12.39 13.95
N LEU A 84 -10.63 13.08 12.81
CA LEU A 84 -11.64 13.97 12.24
C LEU A 84 -12.69 13.22 11.40
N LEU A 85 -12.36 12.02 10.96
CA LEU A 85 -13.10 11.23 9.99
C LEU A 85 -13.84 10.05 10.62
N VAL A 86 -13.50 9.67 11.85
CA VAL A 86 -14.05 8.49 12.51
C VAL A 86 -15.58 8.50 12.52
N PRO A 87 -16.22 7.47 11.92
CA PRO A 87 -17.68 7.36 11.86
C PRO A 87 -18.35 7.22 13.23
N TYR A 88 -17.75 6.39 14.09
CA TYR A 88 -18.28 6.06 15.41
C TYR A 88 -17.23 6.32 16.48
N PRO A 89 -17.09 7.57 16.99
CA PRO A 89 -16.03 7.95 17.93
C PRO A 89 -16.06 7.18 19.25
N GLU A 90 -17.25 6.80 19.71
CA GLU A 90 -17.46 6.03 20.95
C GLU A 90 -17.00 4.57 20.83
N LYS A 91 -16.76 4.10 19.60
CA LYS A 91 -16.26 2.77 19.29
C LYS A 91 -14.78 2.89 18.96
N LYS A 92 -13.94 2.79 19.98
CA LYS A 92 -12.48 2.84 19.81
C LYS A 92 -12.05 1.88 18.69
N THR A 93 -11.26 2.41 17.75
CA THR A 93 -10.48 1.58 16.84
C THR A 93 -9.53 0.71 17.64
N VAL A 94 -9.18 -0.43 17.06
CA VAL A 94 -8.20 -1.32 17.65
C VAL A 94 -6.84 -0.66 17.51
N ASP A 95 -6.27 -0.23 18.64
CA ASP A 95 -4.86 0.16 18.76
C ASP A 95 -4.24 -0.66 19.88
N VAL A 96 -3.23 -1.47 19.54
CA VAL A 96 -2.55 -2.35 20.48
C VAL A 96 -1.27 -1.75 21.05
N THR A 97 -0.95 -0.49 20.73
CA THR A 97 0.26 0.20 21.17
C THR A 97 0.38 0.23 22.69
N GLU A 98 -0.67 0.68 23.40
CA GLU A 98 -0.68 0.70 24.87
C GLU A 98 -0.52 -0.71 25.43
N LYS A 99 -1.15 -1.71 24.81
CA LYS A 99 -1.04 -3.10 25.25
C LYS A 99 0.36 -3.69 25.06
N MET A 100 1.03 -3.35 23.97
CA MET A 100 2.42 -3.72 23.71
C MET A 100 3.34 -3.09 24.76
N LEU A 101 3.11 -1.81 25.12
CA LEU A 101 3.86 -1.13 26.17
C LEU A 101 3.63 -1.78 27.55
N GLU A 102 2.38 -2.10 27.91
CA GLU A 102 2.05 -2.84 29.14
C GLU A 102 2.74 -4.21 29.21
N GLN A 103 2.86 -4.89 28.08
CA GLN A 103 3.55 -6.18 27.95
C GLN A 103 5.08 -6.04 27.83
N ASN A 104 5.62 -4.83 27.95
CA ASN A 104 7.06 -4.52 27.81
C ASN A 104 7.66 -4.98 26.49
N TYR A 105 6.95 -4.76 25.37
CA TYR A 105 7.48 -5.05 24.04
C TYR A 105 8.75 -4.25 23.75
N THR A 106 9.67 -4.90 23.07
CA THR A 106 10.91 -4.35 22.51
C THR A 106 10.90 -4.53 21.00
N ALA A 107 11.74 -3.78 20.27
CA ALA A 107 11.90 -3.97 18.83
C ALA A 107 12.23 -5.44 18.51
N ASN A 108 13.16 -6.06 19.26
CA ASN A 108 13.50 -7.47 19.07
C ASN A 108 12.29 -8.42 19.24
N GLN A 109 11.40 -8.17 20.20
CA GLN A 109 10.17 -8.96 20.35
C GLN A 109 9.21 -8.77 19.18
N MET A 110 9.08 -7.56 18.62
CA MET A 110 8.26 -7.33 17.41
C MET A 110 8.79 -8.12 16.21
N PHE A 111 10.09 -8.12 15.98
CA PHE A 111 10.71 -8.92 14.91
C PHE A 111 10.60 -10.43 15.18
N LYS A 112 10.72 -10.88 16.43
CA LYS A 112 10.55 -12.29 16.79
C LYS A 112 9.10 -12.75 16.63
N LEU A 113 8.14 -11.88 16.94
CA LEU A 113 6.72 -12.11 16.68
C LEU A 113 6.46 -12.24 15.18
N ALA A 114 7.02 -11.36 14.35
CA ALA A 114 6.93 -11.47 12.90
C ALA A 114 7.60 -12.76 12.36
N GLU A 115 8.78 -13.16 12.86
CA GLU A 115 9.38 -14.47 12.56
C GLU A 115 8.44 -15.63 12.93
N SER A 116 7.74 -15.53 14.06
CA SER A 116 6.77 -16.55 14.48
C SER A 116 5.59 -16.66 13.52
N PHE A 117 5.17 -15.55 12.88
CA PHE A 117 4.16 -15.58 11.84
C PHE A 117 4.63 -16.42 10.65
N PHE A 118 5.79 -16.09 10.07
CA PHE A 118 6.33 -16.78 8.89
C PHE A 118 6.59 -18.26 9.15
N THR A 119 7.18 -18.59 10.30
CA THR A 119 7.41 -19.98 10.69
C THR A 119 6.10 -20.75 10.93
N SER A 120 5.05 -20.10 11.47
CA SER A 120 3.73 -20.74 11.65
C SER A 120 3.06 -21.19 10.35
N ILE A 121 3.36 -20.53 9.23
CA ILE A 121 2.83 -20.88 7.91
C ILE A 121 3.81 -21.76 7.12
N ASN A 122 4.76 -22.42 7.79
CA ASN A 122 5.75 -23.30 7.17
C ASN A 122 6.74 -22.58 6.23
N LEU A 123 7.02 -21.29 6.47
CA LEU A 123 8.12 -20.58 5.84
C LEU A 123 9.38 -20.58 6.73
N SER A 124 10.48 -20.05 6.20
CA SER A 124 11.79 -20.11 6.85
C SER A 124 11.88 -19.19 8.07
N ALA A 125 12.61 -19.61 9.09
CA ALA A 125 13.07 -18.70 10.13
C ALA A 125 14.15 -17.75 9.56
N MET A 126 14.38 -16.63 10.25
CA MET A 126 15.45 -15.70 9.88
C MET A 126 16.80 -16.31 10.23
N PRO A 127 17.83 -16.17 9.37
CA PRO A 127 19.16 -16.68 9.66
C PRO A 127 19.82 -15.92 10.82
N GLU A 128 20.81 -16.52 11.47
CA GLU A 128 21.56 -15.87 12.57
C GLU A 128 22.17 -14.53 12.15
N SER A 129 22.71 -14.46 10.93
CA SER A 129 23.27 -13.23 10.32
C SER A 129 22.28 -12.07 10.30
N PHE A 130 20.98 -12.34 10.13
CA PHE A 130 19.95 -11.31 10.14
C PHE A 130 19.88 -10.62 11.51
N TRP A 131 19.90 -11.40 12.59
CA TRP A 131 19.82 -10.88 13.95
C TRP A 131 21.09 -10.16 14.39
N GLU A 132 22.25 -10.65 13.96
CA GLU A 132 23.54 -10.05 14.31
C GLU A 132 23.82 -8.72 13.60
N LYS A 133 23.34 -8.58 12.35
CA LYS A 133 23.79 -7.49 11.46
C LYS A 133 22.70 -6.48 11.08
N SER A 134 21.43 -6.77 11.36
CA SER A 134 20.34 -5.81 11.11
C SER A 134 20.37 -4.66 12.10
N ILE A 135 19.94 -3.48 11.66
CA ILE A 135 19.74 -2.32 12.51
C ILE A 135 18.23 -2.21 12.73
N ILE A 136 17.74 -2.75 13.84
CA ILE A 136 16.32 -2.73 14.22
C ILE A 136 15.99 -1.68 15.29
N VAL A 137 16.99 -0.98 15.80
CA VAL A 137 16.86 0.17 16.70
C VAL A 137 17.84 1.23 16.24
N LYS A 138 17.44 2.50 16.27
CA LYS A 138 18.31 3.62 15.93
C LYS A 138 19.52 3.66 16.89
N PRO A 139 20.77 3.54 16.41
CA PRO A 139 21.94 3.68 17.27
C PRO A 139 22.06 5.12 17.78
N GLU A 140 22.49 5.27 19.04
CA GLU A 140 22.70 6.58 19.65
C GLU A 140 23.87 7.32 18.99
N GLY A 141 23.71 8.61 18.71
CA GLY A 141 24.76 9.45 18.12
C GLY A 141 25.10 9.18 16.65
N VAL A 142 24.37 8.29 15.98
CA VAL A 142 24.58 7.98 14.55
C VAL A 142 23.49 8.63 13.70
N GLU A 143 23.91 9.38 12.68
CA GLU A 143 23.02 9.82 11.61
C GLU A 143 22.86 8.71 10.57
N LEU A 144 21.62 8.31 10.31
CA LEU A 144 21.27 7.34 9.28
C LEU A 144 19.88 7.60 8.72
N VAL A 145 19.61 7.06 7.54
CA VAL A 145 18.27 7.05 6.95
C VAL A 145 17.38 6.10 7.75
N CYS A 146 16.44 6.66 8.51
CA CYS A 146 15.51 5.87 9.34
C CYS A 146 14.35 5.24 8.57
N HIS A 147 14.12 5.63 7.32
CA HIS A 147 13.13 4.96 6.47
C HIS A 147 13.46 3.48 6.37
N ALA A 148 12.48 2.62 6.66
CA ALA A 148 12.66 1.18 6.71
C ALA A 148 13.11 0.66 5.34
N SER A 149 14.00 -0.34 5.36
CA SER A 149 14.37 -1.08 4.15
C SER A 149 14.96 -2.44 4.47
N ALA A 150 14.63 -3.42 3.63
CA ALA A 150 15.22 -4.75 3.60
C ALA A 150 16.33 -4.84 2.53
N TRP A 151 17.35 -5.65 2.81
CA TRP A 151 18.57 -5.76 1.99
C TRP A 151 18.93 -7.23 1.74
N ASP A 152 19.09 -7.60 0.48
CA ASP A 152 19.73 -8.84 0.02
C ASP A 152 21.17 -8.52 -0.39
N PHE A 153 22.14 -9.24 0.17
CA PHE A 153 23.57 -9.10 -0.19
C PHE A 153 23.99 -10.05 -1.32
N TYR A 154 23.05 -10.80 -1.90
CA TYR A 154 23.19 -11.67 -3.06
C TYR A 154 24.15 -12.86 -2.90
N ASP A 155 24.64 -13.13 -1.68
CA ASP A 155 25.53 -14.24 -1.33
C ASP A 155 24.79 -15.51 -0.85
N SER A 156 23.45 -15.47 -0.90
CA SER A 156 22.52 -16.52 -0.45
C SER A 156 22.55 -16.79 1.07
N LYS A 157 23.16 -15.91 1.87
CA LYS A 157 23.36 -16.11 3.32
C LYS A 157 23.04 -14.87 4.15
N ASP A 158 23.30 -13.68 3.64
CA ASP A 158 23.23 -12.42 4.38
C ASP A 158 22.05 -11.57 3.88
N PHE A 159 21.06 -11.44 4.76
CA PHE A 159 19.86 -10.65 4.55
C PHE A 159 19.64 -9.77 5.78
N ARG A 160 19.29 -8.50 5.60
CA ARG A 160 19.23 -7.54 6.71
C ARG A 160 18.05 -6.60 6.59
N ILE A 161 17.63 -6.04 7.72
CA ILE A 161 16.72 -4.89 7.78
C ILE A 161 17.43 -3.70 8.44
N LYS A 162 17.11 -2.50 7.96
CA LYS A 162 17.48 -1.23 8.59
C LYS A 162 16.22 -0.41 8.85
N MET A 163 15.74 -0.43 10.10
CA MET A 163 14.55 0.25 10.57
C MET A 163 14.80 0.90 11.94
N CYS A 164 14.36 2.16 12.12
CA CYS A 164 14.37 2.84 13.41
C CYS A 164 13.08 2.51 14.18
N THR A 165 12.93 1.27 14.64
CA THR A 165 11.66 0.75 15.17
C THR A 165 11.26 1.40 16.50
N ARG A 166 10.01 1.82 16.57
CA ARG A 166 9.29 2.31 17.75
C ARG A 166 8.28 1.25 18.19
N ILE A 167 7.90 1.27 19.47
CA ILE A 167 6.92 0.32 20.01
C ILE A 167 5.51 0.87 19.75
N THR A 168 5.06 0.73 18.51
CA THR A 168 3.72 1.15 18.05
C THR A 168 3.11 0.07 17.18
N MET A 169 1.78 0.08 17.05
CA MET A 169 1.06 -0.79 16.12
C MET A 169 1.44 -0.53 14.66
N GLU A 170 1.68 0.73 14.29
CA GLU A 170 2.19 1.12 12.96
C GLU A 170 3.51 0.39 12.65
N ASP A 171 4.50 0.52 13.53
CA ASP A 171 5.80 -0.09 13.36
C ASP A 171 5.70 -1.64 13.46
N LEU A 172 4.74 -2.20 14.19
CA LEU A 172 4.47 -3.65 14.19
C LEU A 172 4.11 -4.14 12.78
N PHE A 173 3.28 -3.40 12.06
CA PHE A 173 2.92 -3.73 10.69
C PHE A 173 4.07 -3.51 9.71
N THR A 174 4.84 -2.43 9.88
CA THR A 174 6.06 -2.20 9.09
C THR A 174 7.08 -3.33 9.29
N VAL A 175 7.25 -3.84 10.51
CA VAL A 175 8.14 -4.99 10.78
C VAL A 175 7.71 -6.22 9.97
N HIS A 176 6.40 -6.52 9.92
CA HIS A 176 5.90 -7.64 9.10
C HIS A 176 6.09 -7.40 7.60
N HIS A 177 5.89 -6.17 7.13
CA HIS A 177 6.13 -5.78 5.75
C HIS A 177 7.60 -6.02 5.35
N GLU A 178 8.54 -5.48 6.11
CA GLU A 178 9.98 -5.61 5.81
C GLU A 178 10.47 -7.05 5.93
N MET A 179 9.96 -7.80 6.91
CA MET A 179 10.29 -9.23 7.03
C MET A 179 9.69 -10.06 5.89
N GLY A 180 8.61 -9.59 5.25
CA GLY A 180 8.10 -10.19 4.01
C GLY A 180 9.09 -10.08 2.85
N HIS A 181 9.77 -8.94 2.71
CA HIS A 181 10.87 -8.79 1.73
C HIS A 181 12.01 -9.77 2.02
N VAL A 182 12.46 -9.85 3.28
CA VAL A 182 13.51 -10.80 3.68
C VAL A 182 13.07 -12.24 3.43
N GLN A 183 11.81 -12.56 3.68
CA GLN A 183 11.28 -13.88 3.39
C GLN A 183 11.29 -14.18 1.88
N TYR A 184 11.02 -13.20 1.02
CA TYR A 184 11.18 -13.35 -0.42
C TYR A 184 12.64 -13.62 -0.78
N PHE A 185 13.58 -12.86 -0.22
CA PHE A 185 15.03 -13.04 -0.44
C PHE A 185 15.48 -14.47 -0.11
N ILE A 186 15.04 -14.97 1.05
CA ILE A 186 15.36 -16.33 1.50
C ILE A 186 14.82 -17.39 0.55
N GLN A 187 13.63 -17.19 -0.02
CA GLN A 187 12.96 -18.21 -0.85
C GLN A 187 13.61 -18.34 -2.23
N TYR A 188 14.02 -17.24 -2.86
CA TYR A 188 14.68 -17.30 -4.18
C TYR A 188 16.20 -17.37 -4.11
N LYS A 189 16.81 -17.47 -2.92
CA LYS A 189 18.27 -17.37 -2.74
C LYS A 189 19.08 -18.38 -3.56
N ASP A 190 18.47 -19.50 -3.93
CA ASP A 190 19.08 -20.59 -4.71
C ASP A 190 18.88 -20.42 -6.23
N GLN A 191 18.16 -19.37 -6.66
CA GLN A 191 18.06 -19.00 -8.07
C GLN A 191 19.39 -18.45 -8.61
N PRO A 192 19.64 -18.55 -9.92
CA PRO A 192 20.70 -17.80 -10.59
C PRO A 192 20.62 -16.31 -10.24
N HIS A 193 21.76 -15.62 -10.17
CA HIS A 193 21.83 -14.23 -9.72
C HIS A 193 20.85 -13.29 -10.45
N VAL A 194 20.67 -13.47 -11.75
CA VAL A 194 19.73 -12.68 -12.59
C VAL A 194 18.26 -12.89 -12.25
N TYR A 195 17.91 -13.94 -11.50
CA TYR A 195 16.54 -14.26 -11.08
C TYR A 195 16.26 -14.00 -9.60
N LYS A 196 17.24 -13.45 -8.86
CA LYS A 196 17.11 -13.10 -7.44
C LYS A 196 16.43 -11.74 -7.24
N GLU A 197 15.21 -11.64 -7.75
CA GLU A 197 14.33 -10.49 -7.60
C GLU A 197 12.87 -10.96 -7.66
N GLY A 198 11.91 -10.07 -7.35
CA GLY A 198 10.49 -10.40 -7.49
C GLY A 198 10.09 -10.57 -8.95
N ALA A 199 9.01 -11.33 -9.20
CA ALA A 199 8.51 -11.57 -10.57
C ALA A 199 8.26 -10.26 -11.35
N ASN A 200 7.85 -9.21 -10.64
CA ASN A 200 8.06 -7.82 -11.01
C ASN A 200 8.19 -6.97 -9.73
N SER A 201 8.45 -5.68 -9.88
CA SER A 201 8.61 -4.74 -8.75
C SER A 201 7.35 -4.61 -7.88
N GLY A 202 6.15 -4.78 -8.44
CA GLY A 202 4.91 -4.77 -7.67
C GLY A 202 4.69 -6.05 -6.84
N PHE A 203 5.15 -7.20 -7.34
CA PHE A 203 5.11 -8.47 -6.57
C PHE A 203 5.91 -8.35 -5.28
N HIS A 204 7.12 -7.78 -5.37
CA HIS A 204 7.99 -7.65 -4.20
C HIS A 204 7.32 -6.87 -3.06
N GLU A 205 6.80 -5.68 -3.39
CA GLU A 205 6.04 -4.82 -2.48
C GLU A 205 4.76 -5.48 -1.96
N ALA A 206 4.05 -6.26 -2.78
CA ALA A 206 2.78 -6.87 -2.40
C ALA A 206 2.94 -7.99 -1.36
N ILE A 207 4.06 -8.72 -1.38
CA ILE A 207 4.31 -9.83 -0.45
C ILE A 207 4.51 -9.32 0.98
N GLY A 208 5.21 -8.19 1.17
CA GLY A 208 5.31 -7.56 2.49
C GLY A 208 3.93 -7.17 3.03
N ASP A 209 3.12 -6.55 2.19
CA ASP A 209 1.80 -6.06 2.60
C ASP A 209 0.77 -7.18 2.84
N VAL A 210 0.82 -8.31 2.12
CA VAL A 210 -0.17 -9.39 2.28
C VAL A 210 -0.15 -9.99 3.69
N ILE A 211 1.05 -10.10 4.29
CA ILE A 211 1.22 -10.58 5.66
C ILE A 211 0.64 -9.57 6.64
N SER A 212 0.93 -8.29 6.42
CA SER A 212 0.42 -7.20 7.24
C SER A 212 -1.11 -7.18 7.27
N LEU A 213 -1.80 -7.49 6.17
CA LEU A 213 -3.27 -7.58 6.13
C LEU A 213 -3.83 -8.64 7.09
N SER A 214 -3.18 -9.79 7.25
CA SER A 214 -3.61 -10.82 8.20
C SER A 214 -3.35 -10.37 9.65
N VAL A 215 -2.19 -9.76 9.90
CA VAL A 215 -1.75 -9.32 11.23
C VAL A 215 -2.61 -8.18 11.78
N GLN A 216 -3.19 -7.36 10.89
CA GLN A 216 -4.09 -6.25 11.24
C GLN A 216 -5.45 -6.72 11.79
N THR A 217 -5.83 -7.98 11.61
CA THR A 217 -7.15 -8.46 12.02
C THR A 217 -7.27 -8.59 13.55
N THR A 218 -8.46 -8.28 14.07
CA THR A 218 -8.82 -8.52 15.50
C THR A 218 -8.59 -9.97 15.91
N LYS A 219 -8.87 -10.89 15.00
CA LYS A 219 -8.62 -12.32 15.14
C LYS A 219 -7.14 -12.62 15.41
N HIS A 220 -6.25 -12.08 14.59
CA HIS A 220 -4.82 -12.26 14.77
C HIS A 220 -4.32 -11.61 16.06
N LEU A 221 -4.68 -10.34 16.29
CA LEU A 221 -4.26 -9.58 17.47
C LEU A 221 -4.69 -10.26 18.78
N LYS A 222 -5.85 -10.93 18.78
CA LYS A 222 -6.28 -11.78 19.90
C LYS A 222 -5.43 -13.03 20.05
N GLU A 223 -5.16 -13.74 18.96
CA GLU A 223 -4.37 -14.97 18.96
C GLU A 223 -2.95 -14.74 19.52
N ILE A 224 -2.36 -13.58 19.27
CA ILE A 224 -1.04 -13.18 19.80
C ILE A 224 -1.11 -12.48 21.17
N GLY A 225 -2.29 -12.40 21.78
CA GLY A 225 -2.50 -11.86 23.13
C GLY A 225 -2.42 -10.33 23.26
N LEU A 226 -2.50 -9.60 22.14
CA LEU A 226 -2.56 -8.13 22.12
C LEU A 226 -4.00 -7.59 22.20
N LEU A 227 -5.01 -8.45 22.03
CA LEU A 227 -6.42 -8.12 22.16
C LEU A 227 -7.15 -9.18 23.01
N GLU A 228 -8.10 -8.78 23.85
CA GLU A 228 -8.82 -9.72 24.73
C GLU A 228 -9.97 -10.45 24.02
N SER A 229 -10.57 -9.83 23.00
CA SER A 229 -11.75 -10.32 22.32
C SER A 229 -11.69 -10.02 20.82
N ASP A 230 -12.12 -10.99 20.02
CA ASP A 230 -12.29 -10.94 18.57
C ASP A 230 -13.75 -10.69 18.17
N LYS A 231 -14.64 -10.44 19.15
CA LYS A 231 -16.01 -10.03 18.85
C LYS A 231 -15.99 -8.75 18.06
N GLU A 232 -16.51 -8.84 16.85
CA GLU A 232 -16.60 -7.68 15.97
C GLU A 232 -17.91 -6.94 16.16
N ASP A 233 -17.79 -5.67 16.54
CA ASP A 233 -18.86 -4.69 16.43
C ASP A 233 -18.86 -4.13 15.00
N LYS A 234 -20.02 -4.09 14.33
CA LYS A 234 -20.14 -3.57 12.96
C LYS A 234 -19.61 -2.14 12.84
N GLU A 235 -19.81 -1.32 13.86
CA GLU A 235 -19.31 0.05 13.90
C GLU A 235 -17.78 0.08 14.00
N GLN A 236 -17.18 -0.83 14.77
CA GLN A 236 -15.72 -1.00 14.83
C GLN A 236 -15.14 -1.50 13.50
N VAL A 237 -15.84 -2.39 12.80
CA VAL A 237 -15.43 -2.86 11.47
C VAL A 237 -15.43 -1.72 10.45
N ILE A 238 -16.46 -0.88 10.44
CA ILE A 238 -16.49 0.31 9.57
C ILE A 238 -15.36 1.29 9.94
N ASN A 239 -15.12 1.50 11.23
CA ASN A 239 -14.02 2.33 11.70
C ASN A 239 -12.66 1.79 11.19
N PHE A 240 -12.41 0.48 11.31
CA PHE A 240 -11.21 -0.19 10.80
C PHE A 240 -11.08 -0.07 9.29
N LEU A 241 -12.13 -0.44 8.53
CA LEU A 241 -12.10 -0.39 7.08
C LEU A 241 -11.85 1.04 6.58
N LEU A 242 -12.44 2.06 7.22
CA LEU A 242 -12.17 3.45 6.87
C LEU A 242 -10.70 3.81 7.12
N PHE A 243 -10.13 3.44 8.27
CA PHE A 243 -8.71 3.68 8.56
C PHE A 243 -7.82 3.05 7.48
N THR A 244 -8.06 1.77 7.17
CA THR A 244 -7.33 1.04 6.12
C THR A 244 -7.53 1.66 4.74
N ALA A 245 -8.72 2.17 4.43
CA ALA A 245 -9.00 2.86 3.17
C ALA A 245 -8.25 4.19 3.06
N LEU A 246 -8.12 4.95 4.15
CA LEU A 246 -7.36 6.20 4.17
C LEU A 246 -5.85 5.98 4.01
N ASP A 247 -5.35 4.80 4.36
CA ASP A 247 -3.94 4.41 4.15
C ASP A 247 -3.71 3.80 2.76
N LYS A 248 -4.54 2.83 2.36
CA LYS A 248 -4.32 2.03 1.14
C LYS A 248 -5.10 2.55 -0.07
N LEU A 249 -6.40 2.79 0.05
CA LEU A 249 -7.25 3.20 -1.07
C LEU A 249 -6.98 4.65 -1.49
N ALA A 250 -6.81 5.57 -0.54
CA ALA A 250 -6.49 6.97 -0.81
C ALA A 250 -5.13 7.16 -1.50
N PHE A 251 -4.22 6.19 -1.33
CA PHE A 251 -2.90 6.17 -1.94
C PHE A 251 -2.91 5.82 -3.43
N LEU A 252 -3.81 4.95 -3.86
CA LEU A 252 -3.82 4.43 -5.24
C LEU A 252 -3.76 5.50 -6.33
N PRO A 253 -4.57 6.58 -6.31
CA PRO A 253 -4.45 7.60 -7.34
C PRO A 253 -3.11 8.36 -7.30
N PHE A 254 -2.50 8.53 -6.12
CA PHE A 254 -1.16 9.09 -6.01
C PHE A 254 -0.09 8.14 -6.56
N GLY A 255 -0.13 6.86 -6.17
CA GLY A 255 0.73 5.80 -6.69
C GLY A 255 0.68 5.69 -8.21
N PHE A 256 -0.50 5.92 -8.78
CA PHE A 256 -0.78 5.90 -10.20
C PHE A 256 -0.22 7.12 -10.94
N LEU A 257 -0.55 8.34 -10.47
CA LEU A 257 -0.28 9.56 -11.22
C LEU A 257 1.19 9.95 -11.26
N VAL A 258 1.99 9.58 -10.24
CA VAL A 258 3.41 9.97 -10.15
C VAL A 258 4.19 9.46 -11.35
N ASP A 259 3.99 8.20 -11.74
CA ASP A 259 4.66 7.64 -12.90
C ASP A 259 3.99 8.02 -14.21
N GLN A 260 2.67 8.21 -14.25
CA GLN A 260 2.04 8.79 -15.44
C GLN A 260 2.59 10.18 -15.77
N TYR A 261 2.83 11.01 -14.75
CA TYR A 261 3.49 12.32 -14.90
C TYR A 261 4.91 12.15 -15.47
N ARG A 262 5.75 11.32 -14.84
CA ARG A 262 7.13 11.10 -15.29
C ARG A 262 7.23 10.49 -16.67
N TRP A 263 6.36 9.53 -17.01
CA TRP A 263 6.34 8.93 -18.33
C TRP A 263 5.96 9.92 -19.43
N LYS A 264 5.01 10.80 -19.16
CA LYS A 264 4.66 11.89 -20.09
C LYS A 264 5.84 12.83 -20.32
N ILE A 265 6.64 13.12 -19.29
CA ILE A 265 7.89 13.87 -19.46
C ILE A 265 8.89 13.08 -20.32
N PHE A 266 9.12 11.80 -20.02
CA PHE A 266 10.08 10.98 -20.74
C PHE A 266 9.74 10.81 -22.24
N LYS A 267 8.45 10.80 -22.57
CA LYS A 267 7.91 10.78 -23.94
C LYS A 267 7.94 12.13 -24.64
N GLY A 268 8.07 13.22 -23.89
CA GLY A 268 8.00 14.60 -24.41
C GLY A 268 6.59 15.17 -24.53
N ASP A 269 5.57 14.52 -23.94
CA ASP A 269 4.19 15.05 -23.87
C ASP A 269 4.08 16.22 -22.87
N ILE A 270 4.91 16.21 -21.83
CA ILE A 270 5.10 17.31 -20.88
C ILE A 270 6.52 17.83 -21.07
N ILE A 271 6.64 19.14 -21.23
CA ILE A 271 7.88 19.87 -21.48
C ILE A 271 8.24 20.77 -20.30
N SER A 272 9.44 21.34 -20.30
CA SER A 272 9.95 22.17 -19.21
C SER A 272 9.07 23.37 -18.86
N GLU A 273 8.35 23.89 -19.84
CA GLU A 273 7.47 25.05 -19.74
C GLU A 273 6.11 24.73 -19.09
N ASN A 274 5.80 23.45 -18.84
CA ASN A 274 4.54 23.05 -18.22
C ASN A 274 4.69 21.91 -17.17
N TYR A 275 5.86 21.78 -16.57
CA TYR A 275 6.13 20.71 -15.59
C TYR A 275 5.24 20.81 -14.37
N ASN A 276 5.07 22.00 -13.80
CA ASN A 276 4.39 22.13 -12.51
C ASN A 276 2.86 22.08 -12.67
N CYS A 277 2.32 22.71 -13.70
CA CYS A 277 0.89 22.75 -13.93
C CYS A 277 0.33 21.41 -14.40
N GLU A 278 1.07 20.65 -15.22
CA GLU A 278 0.64 19.29 -15.58
C GLU A 278 0.71 18.33 -14.38
N TRP A 279 1.62 18.54 -13.42
CA TRP A 279 1.62 17.81 -12.14
C TRP A 279 0.32 18.06 -11.37
N TRP A 280 -0.08 19.32 -11.18
CA TRP A 280 -1.31 19.65 -10.46
C TRP A 280 -2.58 19.25 -11.21
N LYS A 281 -2.57 19.28 -12.54
CA LYS A 281 -3.67 18.78 -13.37
C LYS A 281 -3.88 17.27 -13.21
N LEU A 282 -2.81 16.49 -13.11
CA LEU A 282 -2.90 15.05 -12.83
C LEU A 282 -3.37 14.78 -11.40
N ARG A 283 -2.88 15.55 -10.42
CA ARG A 283 -3.33 15.53 -9.02
C ARG A 283 -4.83 15.81 -8.91
N GLU A 284 -5.32 16.82 -9.60
CA GLU A 284 -6.75 17.13 -9.67
C GLU A 284 -7.53 16.01 -10.38
N LYS A 285 -7.07 15.56 -11.56
CA LYS A 285 -7.76 14.55 -12.36
C LYS A 285 -7.97 13.24 -11.62
N TYR A 286 -6.94 12.74 -10.93
CA TYR A 286 -6.97 11.40 -10.34
C TYR A 286 -7.26 11.42 -8.84
N GLN A 287 -6.70 12.38 -8.08
CA GLN A 287 -6.97 12.46 -6.65
C GLN A 287 -8.11 13.42 -6.28
N GLY A 288 -8.48 14.37 -7.14
CA GLY A 288 -9.41 15.43 -6.75
C GLY A 288 -8.83 16.31 -5.66
N LEU A 289 -7.54 16.63 -5.76
CA LEU A 289 -6.82 17.51 -4.82
C LEU A 289 -6.32 18.77 -5.52
N GLU A 290 -6.20 19.85 -4.77
CA GLU A 290 -5.64 21.13 -5.21
C GLU A 290 -4.54 21.62 -4.26
N PRO A 291 -3.60 22.47 -4.72
CA PRO A 291 -2.63 23.12 -3.84
C PRO A 291 -3.33 24.10 -2.87
N PRO A 292 -2.75 24.39 -1.69
CA PRO A 292 -3.32 25.37 -0.77
C PRO A 292 -3.35 26.80 -1.34
N VAL A 293 -2.43 27.11 -2.26
CA VAL A 293 -2.24 28.44 -2.88
C VAL A 293 -2.10 28.29 -4.39
N ASP A 294 -2.28 29.38 -5.13
CA ASP A 294 -1.94 29.44 -6.56
C ASP A 294 -0.46 29.06 -6.74
N ARG A 295 -0.16 28.33 -7.81
CA ARG A 295 1.20 27.89 -8.17
C ARG A 295 1.57 28.48 -9.52
N SER A 296 2.82 28.33 -9.93
CA SER A 296 3.26 28.71 -11.27
C SER A 296 4.31 27.74 -11.81
N GLU A 297 4.75 27.96 -13.04
CA GLU A 297 5.93 27.26 -13.60
C GLU A 297 7.27 27.79 -13.05
N GLU A 298 7.26 28.80 -12.17
CA GLU A 298 8.44 29.14 -11.34
C GLU A 298 8.64 28.16 -10.18
N ASP A 299 7.59 27.40 -9.84
CA ASP A 299 7.63 26.31 -8.86
C ASP A 299 7.96 24.96 -9.53
N PHE A 300 8.38 23.96 -8.75
CA PHE A 300 8.51 22.56 -9.20
C PHE A 300 8.13 21.57 -8.09
N ASP A 301 6.82 21.36 -7.91
CA ASP A 301 6.28 20.64 -6.76
C ASP A 301 6.48 19.12 -6.82
N ALA A 302 6.56 18.55 -8.02
CA ALA A 302 6.90 17.13 -8.18
C ALA A 302 8.25 16.79 -7.56
N GLY A 303 9.21 17.72 -7.60
CA GLY A 303 10.54 17.59 -6.99
C GLY A 303 10.53 17.49 -5.46
N ALA A 304 9.42 17.85 -4.80
CA ALA A 304 9.30 17.71 -3.35
C ALA A 304 9.08 16.26 -2.89
N LYS A 305 8.82 15.31 -3.81
CA LYS A 305 8.63 13.89 -3.49
C LYS A 305 9.95 13.11 -3.64
N TYR A 306 10.37 12.44 -2.57
CA TYR A 306 11.62 11.65 -2.52
C TYR A 306 11.85 10.77 -3.75
N HIS A 307 10.88 9.95 -4.13
CA HIS A 307 11.02 9.00 -5.25
C HIS A 307 11.20 9.67 -6.61
N VAL A 308 10.78 10.94 -6.76
CA VAL A 308 11.01 11.71 -7.99
C VAL A 308 12.48 12.12 -8.06
N ILE A 309 13.05 12.66 -6.99
CA ILE A 309 14.46 13.10 -6.96
C ILE A 309 15.47 11.96 -6.79
N ALA A 310 15.04 10.83 -6.22
CA ALA A 310 15.86 9.63 -6.02
C ALA A 310 15.77 8.64 -7.20
N ASP A 311 15.09 9.02 -8.30
CA ASP A 311 14.96 8.22 -9.52
C ASP A 311 14.40 6.80 -9.28
N VAL A 312 13.43 6.68 -8.37
CA VAL A 312 12.81 5.38 -8.03
C VAL A 312 11.45 5.26 -8.72
N PRO A 313 11.24 4.27 -9.62
CA PRO A 313 9.93 4.00 -10.24
C PRO A 313 8.83 3.83 -9.18
N TYR A 314 7.69 4.50 -9.34
CA TYR A 314 6.66 4.59 -8.30
C TYR A 314 5.46 3.67 -8.57
N ILE A 315 5.24 3.27 -9.83
CA ILE A 315 4.12 2.43 -10.24
C ILE A 315 4.11 1.07 -9.52
N ARG A 316 5.27 0.62 -9.02
CA ARG A 316 5.41 -0.57 -8.18
C ARG A 316 4.43 -0.56 -7.00
N TYR A 317 4.19 0.59 -6.39
CA TYR A 317 3.29 0.72 -5.25
C TYR A 317 1.82 0.65 -5.66
N PHE A 318 1.44 1.23 -6.81
CA PHE A 318 0.09 1.09 -7.36
C PHE A 318 -0.23 -0.37 -7.66
N VAL A 319 0.67 -1.06 -8.36
CA VAL A 319 0.52 -2.49 -8.66
C VAL A 319 0.44 -3.30 -7.37
N SER A 320 1.35 -3.05 -6.42
CA SER A 320 1.36 -3.72 -5.12
C SER A 320 0.05 -3.60 -4.38
N PHE A 321 -0.50 -2.38 -4.28
CA PHE A 321 -1.73 -2.10 -3.55
C PHE A 321 -2.97 -2.71 -4.19
N ILE A 322 -2.87 -3.20 -5.44
CA ILE A 322 -3.92 -3.95 -6.10
C ILE A 322 -3.71 -5.45 -5.88
N ILE A 323 -2.55 -5.97 -6.30
CA ILE A 323 -2.32 -7.41 -6.34
C ILE A 323 -2.20 -8.01 -4.93
N GLN A 324 -1.81 -7.24 -3.92
CA GLN A 324 -1.80 -7.71 -2.52
C GLN A 324 -3.18 -8.21 -2.07
N PHE A 325 -4.28 -7.65 -2.60
CA PHE A 325 -5.62 -8.14 -2.27
C PHE A 325 -5.98 -9.40 -3.06
N GLN A 326 -5.53 -9.54 -4.31
CA GLN A 326 -5.67 -10.81 -5.05
C GLN A 326 -4.92 -11.94 -4.34
N PHE A 327 -3.72 -11.62 -3.86
CA PHE A 327 -2.83 -12.48 -3.09
C PHE A 327 -3.50 -12.89 -1.78
N HIS A 328 -3.98 -11.91 -1.02
CA HIS A 328 -4.69 -12.13 0.24
C HIS A 328 -5.90 -13.05 0.03
N ARG A 329 -6.74 -12.76 -0.98
CA ARG A 329 -7.89 -13.60 -1.32
C ARG A 329 -7.48 -15.05 -1.57
N ALA A 330 -6.48 -15.29 -2.41
CA ALA A 330 -6.04 -16.65 -2.73
C ALA A 330 -5.47 -17.40 -1.51
N LEU A 331 -4.69 -16.70 -0.66
CA LEU A 331 -4.17 -17.29 0.57
C LEU A 331 -5.28 -17.58 1.59
N CYS A 332 -6.27 -16.70 1.70
CA CYS A 332 -7.42 -16.87 2.58
C CYS A 332 -8.31 -18.05 2.15
N GLU A 333 -8.51 -18.25 0.85
CA GLU A 333 -9.19 -19.45 0.32
C GLU A 333 -8.41 -20.71 0.68
N LYS A 334 -7.08 -20.70 0.51
CA LYS A 334 -6.22 -21.82 0.93
C LYS A 334 -6.21 -22.05 2.43
N ALA A 335 -6.39 -21.01 3.23
CA ALA A 335 -6.51 -21.12 4.68
C ALA A 335 -7.91 -21.54 5.16
N ASN A 336 -8.88 -21.73 4.25
CA ASN A 336 -10.30 -21.91 4.59
C ASN A 336 -10.85 -20.78 5.48
N GLN A 337 -10.34 -19.56 5.27
CA GLN A 337 -10.70 -18.33 5.97
C GLN A 337 -11.51 -17.37 5.11
N PHE A 338 -11.74 -17.72 3.85
CA PHE A 338 -12.56 -16.97 2.92
C PHE A 338 -13.22 -17.93 1.93
N ASN A 339 -14.46 -17.65 1.55
CA ASN A 339 -15.20 -18.42 0.55
C ASN A 339 -15.80 -17.49 -0.51
N SER A 340 -15.25 -17.53 -1.73
CA SER A 340 -15.75 -16.75 -2.87
C SER A 340 -17.22 -17.01 -3.21
N ASN A 341 -17.78 -18.18 -2.86
CA ASN A 341 -19.18 -18.51 -3.13
C ASN A 341 -20.14 -17.90 -2.10
N ASP A 342 -19.66 -17.60 -0.91
CA ASP A 342 -20.43 -16.90 0.13
C ASP A 342 -19.51 -15.94 0.92
N PRO A 343 -19.25 -14.76 0.36
CA PRO A 343 -18.34 -13.78 0.97
C PRO A 343 -18.87 -13.19 2.29
N THR A 344 -20.14 -13.45 2.64
CA THR A 344 -20.78 -12.88 3.83
C THR A 344 -20.51 -13.68 5.09
N LEU A 345 -20.22 -14.98 4.97
CA LEU A 345 -19.90 -15.86 6.09
C LEU A 345 -18.49 -15.66 6.62
N GLN A 346 -17.55 -15.34 5.73
CA GLN A 346 -16.15 -15.12 6.04
C GLN A 346 -15.65 -13.92 5.22
N PRO A 347 -15.83 -12.69 5.72
CA PRO A 347 -15.37 -11.50 5.02
C PRO A 347 -13.86 -11.46 4.86
N LEU A 348 -13.38 -11.03 3.69
CA LEU A 348 -11.95 -11.02 3.36
C LEU A 348 -11.11 -10.14 4.32
N HIS A 349 -11.71 -9.07 4.85
CA HIS A 349 -11.06 -8.19 5.81
C HIS A 349 -10.89 -8.77 7.23
N GLN A 350 -11.46 -9.95 7.50
CA GLN A 350 -11.31 -10.69 8.77
C GLN A 350 -10.39 -11.90 8.65
N CYS A 351 -9.89 -12.18 7.44
CA CYS A 351 -9.06 -13.35 7.21
C CYS A 351 -7.69 -13.22 7.88
N ASP A 352 -7.32 -14.26 8.63
CA ASP A 352 -5.99 -14.46 9.20
C ASP A 352 -5.41 -15.80 8.71
N ILE A 353 -4.31 -15.76 7.96
CA ILE A 353 -3.65 -16.96 7.43
C ILE A 353 -2.66 -17.60 8.43
N TYR A 354 -2.48 -17.03 9.62
CA TYR A 354 -1.61 -17.55 10.66
C TYR A 354 -1.88 -19.05 10.94
N LYS A 355 -0.81 -19.85 11.09
CA LYS A 355 -0.85 -21.32 11.24
C LYS A 355 -1.42 -22.11 10.05
N SER A 356 -1.72 -21.47 8.92
CA SER A 356 -2.11 -22.18 7.69
C SER A 356 -0.89 -22.63 6.89
N HIS A 357 -0.47 -23.89 7.07
CA HIS A 357 0.60 -24.48 6.28
C HIS A 357 0.24 -24.55 4.79
N GLU A 358 -1.03 -24.74 4.43
CA GLU A 358 -1.46 -24.79 3.02
C GLU A 358 -1.27 -23.44 2.33
N ALA A 359 -1.66 -22.35 3.00
CA ALA A 359 -1.45 -20.99 2.49
C ALA A 359 0.04 -20.66 2.39
N GLY A 360 0.83 -20.97 3.41
CA GLY A 360 2.25 -20.68 3.36
C GLY A 360 3.05 -21.58 2.41
N ASN A 361 2.64 -22.83 2.17
CA ASN A 361 3.22 -23.66 1.11
C ASN A 361 2.98 -23.07 -0.28
N LEU A 362 1.78 -22.52 -0.53
CA LEU A 362 1.49 -21.79 -1.76
C LEU A 362 2.36 -20.53 -1.88
N LEU A 363 2.45 -19.74 -0.80
CA LEU A 363 3.31 -18.55 -0.74
C LEU A 363 4.77 -18.90 -1.03
N GLY A 364 5.36 -19.82 -0.28
CA GLY A 364 6.74 -20.26 -0.48
C GLY A 364 7.03 -20.73 -1.90
N LYS A 365 6.12 -21.51 -2.50
CA LYS A 365 6.24 -21.98 -3.89
C LYS A 365 6.36 -20.83 -4.89
N VAL A 366 5.58 -19.77 -4.73
CA VAL A 366 5.61 -18.61 -5.64
C VAL A 366 6.84 -17.74 -5.36
N LEU A 367 7.20 -17.54 -4.10
CA LEU A 367 8.40 -16.78 -3.74
C LEU A 367 9.69 -17.44 -4.28
N GLN A 368 9.76 -18.77 -4.28
CA GLN A 368 10.90 -19.53 -4.82
C GLN A 368 11.12 -19.31 -6.33
N MET A 369 10.10 -18.87 -7.07
CA MET A 369 10.23 -18.60 -8.50
C MET A 369 11.14 -17.41 -8.80
N GLY A 370 11.30 -16.45 -7.88
CA GLY A 370 11.99 -15.19 -8.15
C GLY A 370 11.46 -14.53 -9.44
N SER A 371 12.36 -14.08 -10.32
CA SER A 371 12.04 -13.65 -11.70
C SER A 371 12.38 -14.69 -12.77
N SER A 372 12.47 -15.98 -12.40
CA SER A 372 12.79 -17.06 -13.35
C SER A 372 11.67 -17.35 -14.37
N LYS A 373 10.48 -16.79 -14.16
CA LYS A 373 9.31 -16.90 -15.03
C LYS A 373 8.67 -15.52 -15.19
N PRO A 374 7.99 -15.27 -16.32
CA PRO A 374 7.16 -14.09 -16.49
C PRO A 374 6.15 -13.97 -15.34
N TRP A 375 5.91 -12.75 -14.87
CA TRP A 375 5.00 -12.53 -13.73
C TRP A 375 3.58 -13.12 -13.90
N PRO A 376 2.97 -13.25 -15.10
CA PRO A 376 1.66 -13.90 -15.23
C PRO A 376 1.68 -15.38 -14.84
N ASP A 377 2.81 -16.07 -14.98
CA ASP A 377 2.96 -17.46 -14.56
C ASP A 377 3.02 -17.56 -13.03
N ALA A 378 3.73 -16.63 -12.39
CA ALA A 378 3.75 -16.52 -10.93
C ALA A 378 2.35 -16.18 -10.39
N MET A 379 1.63 -15.25 -11.03
CA MET A 379 0.24 -14.91 -10.71
C MET A 379 -0.68 -16.13 -10.82
N GLU A 380 -0.50 -16.97 -11.85
CA GLU A 380 -1.35 -18.14 -12.09
C GLU A 380 -1.12 -19.22 -11.04
N VAL A 381 0.14 -19.49 -10.68
CA VAL A 381 0.44 -20.41 -9.59
C VAL A 381 -0.20 -19.92 -8.29
N PHE A 382 -0.19 -18.60 -8.07
CA PHE A 382 -0.65 -18.02 -6.82
C PHE A 382 -2.16 -17.90 -6.70
N THR A 383 -2.83 -17.44 -7.75
CA THR A 383 -4.24 -17.03 -7.71
C THR A 383 -5.13 -17.83 -8.66
N GLY A 384 -4.54 -18.64 -9.54
CA GLY A 384 -5.24 -19.24 -10.68
C GLY A 384 -5.56 -18.26 -11.81
N GLN A 385 -5.15 -16.99 -11.70
CA GLN A 385 -5.38 -15.93 -12.68
C GLN A 385 -4.06 -15.53 -13.34
N ARG A 386 -4.10 -15.00 -14.58
CA ARG A 386 -2.91 -14.51 -15.29
C ARG A 386 -2.86 -12.98 -15.42
N LYS A 387 -3.81 -12.27 -14.80
CA LYS A 387 -3.96 -10.82 -14.91
C LYS A 387 -4.07 -10.19 -13.52
N MET A 388 -3.60 -8.94 -13.45
CA MET A 388 -3.90 -8.07 -12.32
C MET A 388 -5.38 -7.69 -12.36
N ASP A 389 -6.03 -7.64 -11.20
CA ASP A 389 -7.47 -7.46 -11.06
C ASP A 389 -7.79 -6.79 -9.71
N ALA A 390 -8.59 -5.72 -9.72
CA ALA A 390 -8.90 -4.95 -8.52
C ALA A 390 -10.15 -5.47 -7.78
N SER A 391 -10.83 -6.51 -8.26
CA SER A 391 -12.05 -7.04 -7.64
C SER A 391 -11.82 -7.49 -6.20
N ALA A 392 -10.65 -8.06 -5.88
CA ALA A 392 -10.33 -8.49 -4.53
C ALA A 392 -10.21 -7.31 -3.56
N LEU A 393 -9.66 -6.19 -4.02
CA LEU A 393 -9.60 -4.94 -3.26
C LEU A 393 -11.01 -4.38 -3.04
N VAL A 394 -11.81 -4.28 -4.10
CA VAL A 394 -13.19 -3.78 -4.00
C VAL A 394 -14.02 -4.69 -3.07
N GLN A 395 -13.82 -6.00 -3.14
CA GLN A 395 -14.47 -6.98 -2.26
C GLN A 395 -14.07 -6.79 -0.79
N PHE A 396 -12.79 -6.56 -0.51
CA PHE A 396 -12.30 -6.26 0.84
C PHE A 396 -13.02 -5.05 1.45
N PHE A 397 -13.20 -3.98 0.65
CA PHE A 397 -13.81 -2.73 1.08
C PHE A 397 -15.32 -2.62 0.85
N THR A 398 -15.99 -3.68 0.39
CA THR A 398 -17.44 -3.62 0.07
C THR A 398 -18.30 -3.13 1.25
N PRO A 399 -18.10 -3.59 2.50
CA PRO A 399 -18.89 -3.08 3.63
C PRO A 399 -18.71 -1.56 3.85
N LEU A 400 -17.48 -1.05 3.67
CA LEU A 400 -17.21 0.38 3.76
C LEU A 400 -17.83 1.12 2.56
N TYR A 401 -17.75 0.56 1.36
CA TYR A 401 -18.29 1.17 0.16
C TYR A 401 -19.81 1.41 0.29
N ASP A 402 -20.55 0.38 0.71
CA ASP A 402 -21.99 0.47 0.91
C ASP A 402 -22.32 1.49 2.01
N TRP A 403 -21.56 1.49 3.10
CA TRP A 403 -21.72 2.45 4.18
C TRP A 403 -21.44 3.89 3.73
N LEU A 404 -20.37 4.14 2.98
CA LEU A 404 -20.01 5.46 2.45
C LEU A 404 -21.11 5.99 1.53
N LYS A 405 -21.63 5.17 0.63
CA LYS A 405 -22.75 5.55 -0.26
C LYS A 405 -23.97 5.96 0.52
N GLU A 406 -24.35 5.18 1.54
CA GLU A 406 -25.49 5.50 2.40
C GLU A 406 -25.26 6.84 3.13
N GLN A 407 -24.07 7.05 3.71
CA GLN A 407 -23.76 8.29 4.41
C GLN A 407 -23.72 9.50 3.49
N ASN A 408 -23.07 9.38 2.33
CA ASN A 408 -22.97 10.48 1.36
C ASN A 408 -24.36 10.84 0.83
N GLN A 409 -25.21 9.85 0.53
CA GLN A 409 -26.60 10.09 0.12
C GLN A 409 -27.42 10.75 1.23
N LYS A 410 -27.33 10.25 2.47
CA LYS A 410 -28.06 10.79 3.63
C LYS A 410 -27.71 12.25 3.93
N ASN A 411 -26.46 12.64 3.68
CA ASN A 411 -25.97 14.00 3.91
C ASN A 411 -26.01 14.89 2.65
N GLY A 412 -26.55 14.39 1.52
CA GLY A 412 -26.63 15.16 0.27
C GLY A 412 -25.26 15.56 -0.30
N VAL A 413 -24.23 14.76 -0.05
CA VAL A 413 -22.85 15.07 -0.45
C VAL A 413 -22.70 14.91 -1.96
N PHE A 414 -22.11 15.91 -2.61
CA PHE A 414 -21.72 15.79 -4.02
C PHE A 414 -20.60 14.74 -4.15
N VAL A 415 -20.73 13.78 -5.08
CA VAL A 415 -19.70 12.75 -5.32
C VAL A 415 -18.89 13.11 -6.57
N GLY A 416 -17.56 13.11 -6.44
CA GLY A 416 -16.64 13.70 -7.42
C GLY A 416 -16.35 15.18 -7.13
N TRP A 417 -15.68 15.87 -8.05
CA TRP A 417 -15.28 17.28 -7.88
C TRP A 417 -15.43 18.06 -9.19
N LYS A 418 -15.81 19.33 -9.07
CA LYS A 418 -15.72 20.34 -10.12
C LYS A 418 -14.29 20.84 -10.25
N PRO A 419 -13.95 21.54 -11.34
CA PRO A 419 -12.62 22.09 -11.52
C PRO A 419 -12.14 22.95 -10.35
N THR A 420 -10.83 22.86 -10.08
CA THR A 420 -10.11 23.68 -9.11
C THR A 420 -10.32 25.17 -9.38
N THR A 421 -10.35 25.94 -8.30
CA THR A 421 -10.29 27.41 -8.37
C THR A 421 -8.86 27.95 -8.24
N LYS A 422 -7.90 27.08 -7.91
CA LYS A 422 -6.48 27.45 -7.84
C LYS A 422 -5.92 27.58 -9.24
N ARG A 423 -5.13 28.62 -9.45
CA ARG A 423 -4.46 28.84 -10.73
C ARG A 423 -3.07 28.23 -10.70
N CYS A 424 -2.67 27.73 -11.85
CA CYS A 424 -1.30 27.40 -12.16
C CYS A 424 -0.95 28.12 -13.46
N GLU A 425 -0.16 29.18 -13.36
CA GLU A 425 0.18 30.11 -14.46
C GLU A 425 1.65 30.04 -14.87
#